data_AF-A0A970UIM0-F1
#
_entry.id   AF-A0A970UIM0-F1
#
_cell.length_a   1.000
_cell.length_b   1.000
_cell.length_c   1.000
_cell.angle_alpha   90.00
_cell.angle_beta   90.00
_cell.angle_gamma   90.00
#
_symmetry.space_group_name_H-M   'P 1'
#
loop_
_entity.id
_entity.type
_entity.pdbx_description
1 polymer ?
#
loop_
_entity_poly.entity_id
_entity_poly.type
_entity_poly.pdbx_seq_one_letter_code
_entity_poly.pdbx_strand_id
1 'polypeptide(L)'
;MNKLTVETHVCPANSAYKVVLDFNEAVPDDPGAGTPAMVYGPEDASGTFYCALDTGELDEQQLPPRVSRWLEGMAEHVDQYLDCAFDSAAGAQS
;
A
#
# COMPACT_ATOMS: atom_id res chain seq x y z
N MET A 1 -1.84 24.41 -0.69
CA MET A 1 -2.62 23.24 -1.16
C MET A 1 -1.63 22.28 -1.81
N ASN A 2 -0.96 21.47 -0.99
CA ASN A 2 -0.02 20.48 -1.52
C ASN A 2 -0.86 19.30 -2.02
N LYS A 3 -0.67 18.95 -3.30
CA LYS A 3 -1.28 17.77 -3.92
C LYS A 3 -0.85 16.55 -3.10
N LEU A 4 -1.80 15.92 -2.41
CA LEU A 4 -1.61 14.64 -1.75
C LEU A 4 -1.27 13.62 -2.84
N THR A 5 -0.07 13.07 -2.79
CA THR A 5 0.61 12.41 -3.92
C THR A 5 0.27 10.93 -3.95
N VAL A 6 -0.43 10.48 -5.00
CA VAL A 6 -0.56 9.04 -5.26
C VAL A 6 0.78 8.53 -5.80
N GLU A 7 1.37 7.55 -5.13
CA GLU A 7 2.57 6.85 -5.60
C GLU A 7 2.19 5.48 -6.14
N THR A 8 2.85 5.05 -7.22
CA THR A 8 2.67 3.71 -7.77
C THR A 8 4.01 3.06 -8.02
N HIS A 9 4.22 1.91 -7.40
CA HIS A 9 5.44 1.12 -7.50
C HIS A 9 5.11 -0.21 -8.18
N VAL A 10 5.67 -0.44 -9.36
CA VAL A 10 5.44 -1.68 -10.13
C VAL A 10 6.52 -2.70 -9.77
N CYS A 11 6.14 -3.95 -9.54
CA CYS A 11 7.09 -5.00 -9.21
C CYS A 11 8.08 -5.23 -10.36
N PRO A 12 9.40 -5.14 -10.12
CA PRO A 12 10.40 -5.30 -11.17
C PRO A 12 10.51 -6.75 -11.68
N ALA A 13 10.08 -7.72 -10.87
CA ALA A 13 10.10 -9.13 -11.24
C ALA A 13 8.84 -9.58 -11.98
N ASN A 14 7.72 -8.86 -11.83
CA ASN A 14 6.45 -9.16 -12.49
C ASN A 14 5.59 -7.89 -12.58
N SER A 15 5.53 -7.28 -13.75
CA SER A 15 4.80 -6.02 -13.96
C SER A 15 3.28 -6.12 -13.82
N ALA A 16 2.72 -7.33 -13.65
CA ALA A 16 1.31 -7.51 -13.30
C ALA A 16 0.99 -7.09 -11.86
N TYR A 17 2.01 -6.96 -11.00
CA TYR A 17 1.85 -6.54 -9.61
C TYR A 17 2.30 -5.10 -9.40
N LYS A 18 1.53 -4.34 -8.61
CA LYS A 18 1.86 -2.97 -8.22
C LYS A 18 1.40 -2.68 -6.79
N VAL A 19 2.14 -1.81 -6.11
CA VAL A 19 1.74 -1.17 -4.85
C VAL A 19 1.30 0.24 -5.20
N VAL A 20 0.11 0.63 -4.74
CA VAL A 20 -0.39 2.01 -4.84
C VAL A 20 -0.47 2.56 -3.44
N LEU A 21 0.16 3.71 -3.24
CA LEU A 21 0.10 4.47 -2.01
C LEU A 21 -0.72 5.74 -2.26
N ASP A 22 -1.74 5.98 -1.45
CA ASP A 22 -2.63 7.14 -1.59
C ASP A 22 -2.86 7.86 -0.25
N PHE A 23 -2.26 9.04 -0.11
CA PHE A 23 -2.42 9.94 1.04
C PHE A 23 -3.88 10.32 1.32
N ASN A 24 -4.77 10.31 0.32
CA ASN A 24 -6.17 10.72 0.50
C ASN A 24 -7.02 9.64 1.18
N GLU A 25 -6.55 8.39 1.13
CA GLU A 25 -7.21 7.26 1.78
C GLU A 25 -6.78 7.11 3.26
N ALA A 26 -5.87 7.97 3.75
CA ALA A 26 -5.52 8.02 5.16
C ALA A 26 -6.65 8.67 5.96
N VAL A 27 -7.30 7.87 6.82
CA VAL A 27 -8.33 8.36 7.75
C VAL A 27 -7.65 8.62 9.11
N PRO A 28 -7.44 9.89 9.51
CA PRO A 28 -6.67 10.21 10.71
C PRO A 28 -7.36 9.74 12.01
N ASP A 29 -8.69 9.76 12.02
CA ASP A 29 -9.50 9.34 13.18
C ASP A 29 -9.63 7.82 13.33
N ASP A 30 -9.30 7.07 12.27
CA ASP A 30 -9.27 5.60 12.27
C ASP A 30 -8.18 5.11 11.30
N PRO A 31 -6.93 5.00 11.78
CA PRO A 31 -5.80 4.53 10.98
C PRO A 31 -6.01 3.12 10.38
N GLY A 32 -6.98 2.35 10.90
CA GLY A 32 -7.36 1.03 10.38
C GLY A 32 -8.51 1.05 9.37
N ALA A 33 -9.27 2.14 9.27
CA ALA A 33 -10.36 2.27 8.28
C ALA A 33 -9.88 2.75 6.91
N GLY A 34 -8.74 3.44 6.86
CA GLY A 34 -8.10 3.84 5.62
C GLY A 34 -7.33 2.68 4.98
N THR A 35 -7.29 2.65 3.64
CA THR A 35 -6.38 1.76 2.90
C THR A 35 -5.37 2.55 2.06
N PRO A 36 -4.55 3.41 2.68
CA PRO A 36 -3.55 4.22 1.98
C PRO A 36 -2.44 3.39 1.33
N ALA A 37 -2.33 2.10 1.60
CA ALA A 37 -1.40 1.19 0.94
C ALA A 37 -2.11 -0.06 0.42
N MET A 38 -2.25 -0.14 -0.91
CA MET A 38 -2.92 -1.24 -1.61
C MET A 38 -1.96 -1.97 -2.55
N VAL A 39 -2.10 -3.29 -2.62
CA VAL A 39 -1.43 -4.15 -3.61
C VAL A 39 -2.47 -4.55 -4.64
N TYR A 40 -2.09 -4.50 -5.91
CA TYR A 40 -2.89 -4.98 -7.03
C TYR A 40 -2.09 -6.02 -7.80
N GLY A 41 -2.79 -7.02 -8.30
CA GLY A 41 -2.24 -8.13 -9.07
C GLY A 41 -3.02 -8.39 -10.37
N PRO A 42 -2.73 -9.52 -11.04
CA PRO A 42 -3.49 -9.96 -12.21
C PRO A 42 -4.96 -10.25 -11.85
N GLU A 43 -5.82 -10.30 -12.87
CA GLU A 43 -7.25 -10.67 -12.73
C GLU A 43 -8.04 -9.77 -11.76
N ASP A 44 -7.65 -8.50 -11.67
CA ASP A 44 -8.24 -7.51 -10.75
C ASP A 44 -8.09 -7.86 -9.25
N ALA A 45 -7.21 -8.81 -8.91
CA ALA A 45 -6.89 -9.15 -7.53
C ALA A 45 -6.31 -7.94 -6.79
N SER A 46 -6.78 -7.69 -5.57
CA SER A 46 -6.31 -6.60 -4.74
C SER A 46 -6.36 -6.92 -3.25
N GLY A 47 -5.66 -6.12 -2.45
CA GLY A 47 -5.63 -6.29 -1.01
C GLY A 47 -4.79 -5.22 -0.35
N THR A 48 -4.97 -5.04 0.97
CA THR A 48 -4.12 -4.12 1.71
C THR A 48 -2.69 -4.66 1.76
N PHE A 49 -1.72 -3.75 1.76
CA PHE A 49 -0.31 -4.10 1.70
C PHE A 49 0.11 -5.10 2.79
N TYR A 50 -0.27 -4.83 4.04
CA TYR A 50 0.09 -5.71 5.16
C TYR A 50 -0.65 -7.05 5.15
N CYS A 51 -1.89 -7.10 4.65
CA CYS A 51 -2.59 -8.37 4.47
C CYS A 51 -1.88 -9.23 3.43
N ALA A 52 -1.52 -8.65 2.29
CA ALA A 52 -0.81 -9.35 1.22
C ALA A 52 0.60 -9.80 1.66
N LEU A 53 1.29 -8.98 2.46
CA LEU A 53 2.60 -9.29 2.99
C LEU A 53 2.56 -10.45 4.01
N ASP A 54 1.59 -10.43 4.94
CA ASP A 54 1.50 -11.42 6.03
C ASP A 54 0.98 -12.78 5.53
N THR A 55 -0.07 -12.76 4.69
CA THR A 55 -0.67 -13.99 4.16
C THR A 55 0.13 -14.57 2.99
N GLY A 56 0.89 -13.74 2.27
CA GLY A 56 1.50 -14.14 1.02
C GLY A 56 0.47 -14.40 -0.08
N GLU A 57 -0.73 -13.83 0.03
CA GLU A 57 -1.86 -14.02 -0.87
C GLU A 57 -2.52 -12.68 -1.27
N LEU A 58 -3.19 -12.67 -2.41
CA LEU A 58 -3.98 -11.55 -2.90
C LEU A 58 -5.27 -12.10 -3.49
N ASP A 59 -6.43 -11.80 -2.90
CA ASP A 59 -7.73 -12.37 -3.26
C ASP A 59 -7.67 -13.91 -3.47
N GLU A 60 -7.19 -14.63 -2.45
CA GLU A 60 -7.02 -16.11 -2.45
C GLU A 60 -5.98 -16.64 -3.47
N GLN A 61 -5.28 -15.75 -4.20
CA GLN A 61 -4.18 -16.12 -5.09
C GLN A 61 -2.83 -16.00 -4.41
N GLN A 62 -2.05 -17.08 -4.43
CA GLN A 62 -0.69 -17.07 -3.86
C GLN A 62 0.21 -16.08 -4.61
N LEU A 63 0.89 -15.21 -3.86
CA LEU A 63 1.90 -14.33 -4.41
C LEU A 63 3.12 -15.13 -4.89
N PRO A 64 3.65 -14.83 -6.10
CA PRO A 64 4.91 -15.43 -6.52
C PRO A 64 6.03 -15.06 -5.53
N PRO A 65 6.99 -15.97 -5.22
CA PRO A 65 8.03 -15.70 -4.22
C PRO A 65 8.86 -14.43 -4.48
N ARG A 66 9.05 -14.06 -5.75
CA ARG A 66 9.76 -12.83 -6.12
C ARG A 66 8.93 -11.56 -5.85
N VAL A 67 7.61 -11.66 -5.91
CA VAL A 67 6.68 -10.58 -5.56
C VAL A 67 6.64 -10.43 -4.04
N SER A 68 6.50 -11.53 -3.28
CA SER A 68 6.53 -11.49 -1.80
C SER A 68 7.81 -10.83 -1.28
N ARG A 69 8.97 -11.26 -1.79
CA ARG A 69 10.27 -10.65 -1.42
C ARG A 69 10.38 -9.17 -1.79
N TRP A 70 9.76 -8.77 -2.91
CA TRP A 70 9.72 -7.37 -3.28
C TRP A 70 8.83 -6.56 -2.32
N LEU A 71 7.67 -7.10 -1.91
CA LEU A 71 6.81 -6.48 -0.90
C LEU A 71 7.53 -6.36 0.45
N GLU A 72 8.25 -7.39 0.90
CA GLU A 72 9.09 -7.32 2.10
C GLU A 72 10.08 -6.14 2.03
N GLY A 73 10.70 -5.91 0.87
CA GLY A 73 11.60 -4.78 0.66
C GLY A 73 10.92 -3.42 0.57
N MET A 74 9.60 -3.39 0.34
CA MET A 74 8.81 -2.16 0.33
C MET A 74 8.29 -1.76 1.71
N ALA A 75 8.30 -2.67 2.69
CA ALA A 75 7.64 -2.45 4.00
C ALA A 75 8.12 -1.17 4.71
N GLU A 76 9.43 -0.93 4.78
CA GLU A 76 9.97 0.29 5.40
C GLU A 76 9.52 1.57 4.69
N HIS A 77 9.45 1.56 3.35
CA HIS A 77 8.97 2.71 2.58
C HIS A 77 7.47 2.94 2.79
N VAL A 78 6.70 1.86 2.87
CA VAL A 78 5.26 1.92 3.17
C VAL A 78 5.04 2.48 4.57
N ASP A 79 5.75 1.99 5.59
CA ASP A 79 5.66 2.52 6.96
C ASP A 79 5.93 4.04 7.01
N GLN A 80 7.02 4.49 6.38
CA GLN A 80 7.36 5.92 6.32
C GLN A 80 6.27 6.74 5.62
N TYR A 81 5.70 6.20 4.53
CA TYR A 81 4.61 6.84 3.82
C TYR A 81 3.35 6.95 4.70
N LEU A 82 2.99 5.87 5.39
CA LEU A 82 1.82 5.82 6.28
C LEU A 82 1.95 6.81 7.42
N ASP A 83 3.10 6.85 8.10
CA ASP A 83 3.39 7.81 9.16
C ASP A 83 3.19 9.26 8.67
N CYS A 84 3.76 9.58 7.50
CA CYS A 84 3.60 10.90 6.89
C CYS A 84 2.14 11.20 6.52
N ALA A 85 1.39 10.19 6.04
CA ALA A 85 0.01 10.33 5.62
C ALA A 85 -0.92 10.60 6.79
N PHE A 86 -0.77 9.86 7.88
CA PHE A 86 -1.54 10.08 9.09
C PHE A 86 -1.19 11.40 9.79
N ASP A 87 0.10 11.77 9.85
CA ASP A 87 0.53 13.07 10.38
C ASP A 87 -0.06 14.25 9.57
N SER A 88 -0.03 14.14 8.24
CA SER A 88 -0.59 15.15 7.34
C SER A 88 -2.11 15.28 7.49
N ALA A 89 -2.81 14.15 7.64
CA ALA A 89 -4.25 14.12 7.80
C ALA A 89 -4.68 14.68 9.18
N ALA A 90 -3.92 14.42 10.24
CA ALA A 90 -4.16 15.00 11.56
C ALA A 90 -3.90 16.52 11.60
N GLY A 91 -2.83 16.99 10.94
CA GLY A 91 -2.51 18.42 10.85
C GLY A 91 -3.48 19.22 9.98
N ALA A 92 -4.16 18.58 9.02
CA ALA A 92 -5.15 19.21 8.15
C ALA A 92 -6.52 19.48 8.83
N GLN A 93 -6.77 18.87 10.00
CA GLN A 93 -8.00 19.10 10.78
C GLN A 93 -7.87 20.25 11.82
N SER A 94 -6.73 20.96 11.87
CA SER A 94 -6.45 22.06 12.81
C SER A 94 -6.78 23.45 12.27
#